data_AF-A0A348VTU3-F1
#
_entry.id   AF-A0A348VTU3-F1
#
_cell.length_a   1.000
_cell.length_b   1.000
_cell.length_c   1.000
_cell.angle_alpha   90.00
_cell.angle_beta   90.00
_cell.angle_gamma   90.00
#
_symmetry.space_group_name_H-M   'P 1'
#
loop_
_entity.id
_entity.type
_entity.pdbx_description
1 polymer ?
#
loop_
_entity_poly.entity_id
_entity_poly.type
_entity_poly.pdbx_seq_one_letter_code
_entity_poly.pdbx_strand_id
1 'polypeptide(L)'
;MGALKKKRHEDFARGLADGLNQREAFERAGYSGKAAASAASHLLNRNPCILARVDELRAIRAEAEKNAASLRAGKTDLTRQWVIGQLRTIAERCMQAQPVTDRTGALTGEYKFDAANARGALQLLGQDLGMFVERKEVGQPGAFATVEERREAE
;
A
#
# COMPACT_ATOMS: atom_id res chain seq x y z
N MET A 1 -5.77 5.38 -24.95
CA MET A 1 -4.91 5.46 -26.14
C MET A 1 -3.46 5.18 -25.72
N GLY A 2 -2.68 4.50 -26.57
CA GLY A 2 -1.26 4.27 -26.30
C GLY A 2 -0.42 5.54 -26.50
N ALA A 3 0.85 5.51 -26.11
CA ALA A 3 1.79 6.62 -26.32
C ALA A 3 1.83 7.07 -27.79
N LEU A 4 1.99 8.38 -28.03
CA LEU A 4 2.07 8.94 -29.37
C LEU A 4 3.31 8.40 -30.12
N LYS A 5 3.16 8.11 -31.42
CA LYS A 5 4.24 7.57 -32.27
C LYS A 5 5.51 8.45 -32.29
N LYS A 6 5.34 9.77 -32.20
CA LYS A 6 6.46 10.73 -32.17
C LYS A 6 6.81 11.05 -30.72
N LYS A 7 8.01 10.65 -30.30
CA LYS A 7 8.52 10.87 -28.94
C LYS A 7 8.42 12.34 -28.49
N ARG A 8 8.79 13.30 -29.36
CA ARG A 8 8.70 14.73 -29.04
C ARG A 8 7.26 15.22 -28.81
N HIS A 9 6.27 14.62 -29.45
CA HIS A 9 4.85 14.95 -29.21
C HIS A 9 4.38 14.39 -27.87
N GLU A 10 4.83 13.19 -27.51
CA GLU A 10 4.54 12.58 -26.20
C GLU A 10 5.19 13.38 -25.07
N ASP A 11 6.45 13.80 -25.23
CA ASP A 11 7.16 14.63 -24.25
C ASP A 11 6.48 16.01 -24.09
N PHE A 12 6.01 16.60 -25.20
CA PHE A 12 5.24 17.84 -25.19
C PHE A 12 3.89 17.69 -24.49
N ALA A 13 3.14 16.62 -24.79
CA ALA A 13 1.88 16.31 -24.12
C ALA A 13 2.06 16.08 -22.61
N ARG A 14 3.15 15.40 -22.21
CA ARG A 14 3.49 15.19 -20.81
C ARG A 14 3.77 16.52 -20.09
N GLY A 15 4.53 17.41 -20.71
CA GLY A 15 4.79 18.75 -20.15
C GLY A 15 3.51 19.57 -19.93
N LEU A 16 2.57 19.52 -20.87
CA LEU A 16 1.27 20.18 -20.70
C LEU A 16 0.38 19.52 -19.64
N ALA A 17 0.48 18.19 -19.48
CA ALA A 17 -0.17 17.46 -18.40
C ALA A 17 0.47 17.75 -17.03
N ASP A 18 1.77 18.08 -16.99
CA ASP A 18 2.51 18.56 -15.81
C ASP A 18 2.15 20.00 -15.40
N GLY A 19 1.33 20.70 -16.19
CA GLY A 19 0.89 22.07 -15.90
C GLY A 19 1.84 23.14 -16.43
N LEU A 20 2.85 22.78 -17.24
CA LEU A 20 3.72 23.76 -17.91
C LEU A 20 2.94 24.55 -18.95
N ASN A 21 3.35 25.79 -19.19
CA ASN A 21 2.79 26.56 -20.30
C ASN A 21 3.26 26.00 -21.66
N GLN A 22 2.57 26.37 -22.75
CA GLN A 22 2.84 25.83 -24.08
C GLN A 22 4.28 26.03 -24.53
N ARG A 23 4.89 27.16 -24.16
CA ARG A 23 6.28 27.46 -24.52
C ARG A 23 7.25 26.56 -23.77
N GLU A 24 7.12 26.46 -22.45
CA GLU A 24 7.98 25.65 -21.58
C GLU A 24 7.88 24.16 -21.90
N ALA A 25 6.66 23.64 -22.11
CA ALA A 25 6.47 22.25 -22.51
C ALA A 25 7.14 21.97 -23.86
N PHE A 26 7.09 22.91 -24.80
CA PHE A 26 7.67 22.78 -26.13
C PHE A 26 9.20 22.79 -26.08
N GLU A 27 9.78 23.72 -25.32
CA GLU A 27 11.22 23.77 -25.06
C GLU A 27 11.71 22.50 -24.33
N ARG A 28 10.97 22.04 -23.31
CA ARG A 28 11.27 20.81 -22.54
C ARG A 28 11.18 19.55 -23.38
N ALA A 29 10.31 19.51 -24.39
CA ALA A 29 10.23 18.43 -25.37
C ALA A 29 11.39 18.43 -26.40
N GLY A 30 12.31 19.39 -26.30
CA GLY A 30 13.50 19.49 -27.13
C GLY A 30 13.29 20.24 -28.45
N TYR A 31 12.23 21.05 -28.54
CA TYR A 31 12.06 21.99 -29.66
C TYR A 31 12.79 23.29 -29.37
N SER A 32 13.37 23.89 -30.41
CA SER A 32 14.11 25.15 -30.33
C SER A 32 13.63 26.13 -31.40
N GLY A 33 13.61 27.42 -31.06
CA GLY A 33 13.21 28.47 -32.00
C GLY A 33 12.98 29.81 -31.32
N LYS A 34 13.24 30.91 -32.05
CA LYS A 34 13.06 32.29 -31.57
C LYS A 34 11.59 32.63 -31.23
N ALA A 35 10.63 31.88 -31.78
CA ALA A 35 9.19 32.06 -31.59
C ALA A 35 8.51 30.78 -31.05
N ALA A 36 9.05 30.21 -29.97
CA ALA A 36 8.60 28.94 -29.39
C ALA A 36 7.09 28.91 -29.05
N ALA A 37 6.51 30.00 -28.57
CA ALA A 37 5.09 30.07 -28.23
C ALA A 37 4.16 29.93 -29.45
N SER A 38 4.46 30.63 -30.55
CA SER A 38 3.67 30.55 -31.78
C SER A 38 3.81 29.17 -32.44
N ALA A 39 5.03 28.63 -32.47
CA ALA A 39 5.30 27.29 -32.98
C ALA A 39 4.57 26.19 -32.18
N ALA A 40 4.52 26.31 -30.85
CA ALA A 40 3.79 25.39 -29.98
C ALA A 40 2.28 25.43 -30.26
N SER A 41 1.69 26.62 -30.39
CA SER A 41 0.27 26.78 -30.73
C SER A 41 -0.07 26.19 -32.11
N HIS A 42 0.77 26.47 -33.12
CA HIS A 42 0.61 25.86 -34.44
C HIS A 42 0.72 24.33 -34.41
N LEU A 43 1.60 23.77 -33.58
CA LEU A 43 1.74 22.32 -33.43
C LEU A 43 0.47 21.69 -32.85
N LEU A 44 -0.12 22.31 -31.83
CA LEU A 44 -1.38 21.86 -31.21
C LEU A 44 -2.54 21.91 -32.20
N ASN A 45 -2.68 23.02 -32.92
CA ASN A 45 -3.76 23.20 -33.90
C ASN A 45 -3.68 22.19 -35.06
N ARG A 46 -2.48 21.81 -35.49
CA ARG A 46 -2.30 20.81 -36.55
C ARG A 46 -2.41 19.36 -36.08
N ASN A 47 -2.29 19.09 -34.78
CA ASN A 47 -2.23 17.74 -34.24
C ASN A 47 -3.19 17.59 -33.05
N PRO A 48 -4.50 17.43 -33.30
CA PRO A 48 -5.50 17.29 -32.23
C PRO A 48 -5.27 16.05 -31.35
N CYS A 49 -4.53 15.04 -31.86
CA CYS A 49 -4.13 13.87 -31.08
C CYS A 49 -3.23 14.20 -29.87
N ILE A 50 -2.49 15.33 -29.91
CA ILE A 50 -1.69 15.78 -28.78
C ILE A 50 -2.60 16.26 -27.64
N LEU A 51 -3.65 17.03 -27.96
CA LEU A 51 -4.63 17.49 -26.98
C LEU A 51 -5.39 16.33 -26.36
N ALA A 52 -5.87 15.40 -27.17
CA ALA A 52 -6.53 14.18 -26.68
C ALA A 52 -5.62 13.37 -25.74
N ARG A 53 -4.31 13.34 -26.01
CA ARG A 53 -3.32 12.69 -25.15
C ARG A 53 -3.10 13.46 -23.84
N VAL A 54 -3.10 14.79 -23.85
CA VAL A 54 -3.02 15.62 -22.64
C VAL A 54 -4.22 15.35 -21.73
N ASP A 55 -5.42 15.31 -22.28
CA ASP A 55 -6.64 15.04 -21.51
C ASP A 55 -6.62 13.64 -20.90
N GLU A 56 -6.16 12.64 -21.66
CA GLU A 56 -5.95 11.29 -21.14
C GLU A 56 -4.92 11.26 -19.99
N LEU A 57 -3.76 11.90 -20.16
CA LEU A 57 -2.72 11.95 -19.12
C LEU A 57 -3.21 12.66 -17.85
N ARG A 58 -4.01 13.73 -18.00
CA ARG A 58 -4.66 14.41 -16.88
C ARG A 58 -5.70 13.52 -16.21
N ALA A 59 -6.51 12.79 -16.96
CA ALA A 59 -7.46 11.84 -16.41
C ALA A 59 -6.77 10.70 -15.64
N ILE A 60 -5.71 10.11 -16.18
CA ILE A 60 -4.90 9.08 -15.51
C ILE A 60 -4.31 9.63 -14.21
N ARG A 61 -3.78 10.86 -14.23
CA ARG A 61 -3.22 11.49 -13.03
C ARG A 61 -4.28 11.83 -12.01
N ALA A 62 -5.42 12.37 -12.42
CA ALA A 62 -6.53 12.65 -11.53
C ALA A 62 -7.06 11.36 -10.88
N GLU A 63 -7.09 10.25 -11.62
CA GLU A 63 -7.46 8.95 -11.08
C GLU A 63 -6.40 8.42 -10.11
N ALA A 64 -5.12 8.51 -10.46
CA ALA A 64 -4.01 8.16 -9.58
C ALA A 64 -3.99 9.03 -8.30
N GLU A 65 -4.31 10.31 -8.42
CA GLU A 65 -4.40 11.26 -7.31
C GLU A 65 -5.63 11.00 -6.46
N LYS A 66 -6.79 10.66 -7.03
CA LYS A 66 -7.96 10.19 -6.29
C LYS A 66 -7.66 8.91 -5.51
N ASN A 67 -6.92 7.97 -6.11
CA ASN A 67 -6.49 6.73 -5.46
C ASN A 67 -5.45 7.00 -4.36
N ALA A 68 -4.51 7.92 -4.59
CA ALA A 68 -3.55 8.34 -3.57
C ALA A 68 -4.23 9.15 -2.46
N ALA A 69 -5.22 9.97 -2.78
CA ALA A 69 -6.00 10.75 -1.83
C ALA A 69 -6.94 9.86 -1.02
N SER A 70 -7.54 8.81 -1.60
CA SER A 70 -8.32 7.83 -0.85
C SER A 70 -7.46 7.01 0.12
N LEU A 71 -6.20 6.75 -0.25
CA LEU A 71 -5.18 6.16 0.62
C LEU A 71 -4.75 7.11 1.76
N ARG A 72 -4.54 8.40 1.46
CA ARG A 72 -4.14 9.43 2.44
C ARG A 72 -5.28 9.89 3.35
N ALA A 73 -6.51 9.91 2.85
CA ALA A 73 -7.70 10.35 3.56
C ALA A 73 -8.38 9.22 4.36
N GLY A 74 -7.70 8.07 4.56
CA GLY A 74 -8.25 6.98 5.36
C GLY A 74 -9.54 6.38 4.82
N LYS A 75 -9.85 6.50 3.51
CA LYS A 75 -10.98 5.73 2.93
C LYS A 75 -10.62 4.28 2.65
N THR A 76 -9.35 3.92 2.84
CA THR A 76 -8.90 2.60 3.27
C THR A 76 -8.64 2.65 4.78
N ASP A 77 -9.67 2.99 5.54
CA ASP A 77 -9.62 3.00 6.99
C ASP A 77 -9.53 1.54 7.43
N LEU A 78 -8.31 1.05 7.63
CA LEU A 78 -8.02 -0.14 8.40
C LEU A 78 -8.36 0.20 9.87
N THR A 79 -9.65 0.43 10.15
CA THR A 79 -10.09 0.78 11.50
C THR A 79 -9.74 -0.38 12.42
N ARG A 80 -9.47 -0.08 13.69
CA ARG A 80 -9.29 -1.11 14.71
C ARG A 80 -10.45 -2.12 14.70
N GLN A 81 -11.68 -1.64 14.49
CA GLN A 81 -12.88 -2.48 14.34
C GLN A 81 -12.81 -3.40 13.12
N TRP A 82 -12.37 -2.89 11.97
CA TRP A 82 -12.20 -3.70 10.76
C TRP A 82 -11.16 -4.80 10.96
N VAL A 83 -10.01 -4.48 11.56
CA VAL A 83 -8.94 -5.46 11.85
C VAL A 83 -9.44 -6.55 12.81
N ILE A 84 -10.12 -6.17 13.90
CA ILE A 84 -10.76 -7.12 14.83
C ILE A 84 -11.77 -8.00 14.09
N GLY A 85 -12.61 -7.43 13.23
CA GLY A 85 -13.58 -8.17 12.43
C GLY A 85 -12.93 -9.17 11.46
N GLN A 86 -11.82 -8.78 10.83
CA GLN A 86 -11.06 -9.69 9.95
C GLN A 86 -10.37 -10.80 10.74
N LEU A 87 -9.74 -10.51 11.88
CA LEU A 87 -9.11 -11.53 12.73
C LEU A 87 -10.15 -12.55 13.23
N ARG A 88 -11.34 -12.09 13.61
CA ARG A 88 -12.47 -12.98 13.94
C ARG A 88 -12.85 -13.88 12.77
N THR A 89 -12.98 -13.31 11.57
CA THR A 89 -13.33 -14.07 10.36
C THR A 89 -12.27 -15.12 10.02
N ILE A 90 -10.99 -14.78 10.18
CA ILE A 90 -9.86 -15.70 9.98
C ILE A 90 -9.94 -16.84 10.99
N ALA A 91 -10.11 -16.53 12.29
CA ALA A 91 -10.25 -17.55 13.32
C ALA A 91 -11.41 -18.51 13.02
N GLU A 92 -12.60 -17.98 12.70
CA GLU A 92 -13.79 -18.77 12.37
C GLU A 92 -13.55 -19.68 11.16
N ARG A 93 -12.91 -19.18 10.09
CA ARG A 93 -12.60 -19.98 8.90
C ARG A 93 -11.55 -21.05 9.15
N CYS A 94 -10.51 -20.73 9.88
CA CYS A 94 -9.46 -21.68 10.23
C CYS A 94 -9.96 -22.78 11.17
N MET A 95 -10.98 -22.50 11.99
CA MET A 95 -11.63 -23.49 12.86
C MET A 95 -12.67 -24.37 12.15
N GLN A 96 -12.94 -24.16 10.86
CA GLN A 96 -13.84 -25.03 10.10
C GLN A 96 -13.28 -26.45 10.00
N ALA A 97 -14.13 -27.43 10.30
CA ALA A 97 -13.77 -28.84 10.22
C ALA A 97 -13.53 -29.25 8.77
N GLN A 98 -12.32 -29.73 8.48
CA GLN A 98 -11.90 -30.27 7.20
C GLN A 98 -11.65 -31.77 7.35
N PRO A 99 -12.22 -32.61 6.50
CA PRO A 99 -12.01 -34.05 6.58
C PRO A 99 -10.56 -34.39 6.25
N VAL A 100 -9.98 -35.32 6.99
CA VAL A 100 -8.63 -35.82 6.74
C VAL A 100 -8.70 -36.90 5.66
N THR A 101 -7.94 -36.70 4.60
CA THR A 101 -7.77 -37.67 3.52
C THR A 101 -6.50 -38.48 3.74
N ASP A 102 -6.57 -39.79 3.53
CA ASP A 102 -5.40 -40.66 3.47
C ASP A 102 -4.57 -40.39 2.21
N ARG A 103 -3.41 -41.03 2.08
CA ARG A 103 -2.47 -40.92 0.94
C ARG A 103 -3.11 -41.26 -0.41
N THR A 104 -4.20 -42.01 -0.40
CA THR A 104 -5.00 -42.41 -1.58
C THR A 104 -6.13 -41.44 -1.91
N GLY A 105 -6.35 -40.40 -1.09
CA GLY A 105 -7.46 -39.46 -1.22
C GLY A 105 -8.77 -39.92 -0.58
N ALA A 106 -8.81 -41.11 0.03
CA ALA A 106 -9.99 -41.61 0.74
C ALA A 106 -10.21 -40.87 2.07
N LEU A 107 -11.47 -40.62 2.42
CA LEU A 107 -11.84 -40.00 3.70
C LEU A 107 -11.58 -40.97 4.85
N THR A 108 -10.83 -40.54 5.86
CA THR A 108 -10.48 -41.35 7.05
C THR A 108 -11.57 -41.38 8.11
N GLY A 109 -12.57 -40.51 8.01
CA GLY A 109 -13.57 -40.27 9.05
C GLY A 109 -13.11 -39.29 10.15
N GLU A 110 -11.83 -38.94 10.16
CA GLU A 110 -11.27 -37.92 11.06
C GLU A 110 -11.40 -36.52 10.45
N TYR A 111 -11.51 -35.53 11.33
CA TYR A 111 -11.59 -34.13 10.95
C TYR A 111 -10.47 -33.35 11.63
N LYS A 112 -9.88 -32.43 10.88
CA LYS A 112 -8.89 -31.47 11.37
C LYS A 112 -9.34 -30.06 11.05
N PHE A 113 -8.71 -29.09 11.69
CA PHE A 113 -8.85 -27.69 11.32
C PHE A 113 -7.48 -27.02 11.39
N ASP A 114 -7.35 -25.82 10.86
CA ASP A 114 -6.10 -25.08 10.84
C ASP A 114 -5.84 -24.42 12.19
N ALA A 115 -5.41 -25.24 13.15
CA ALA A 115 -5.19 -24.83 14.52
C ALA A 115 -4.11 -23.74 14.66
N ALA A 116 -3.09 -23.73 13.80
CA ALA A 116 -1.99 -22.78 13.87
C ALA A 116 -2.46 -21.36 13.53
N ASN A 117 -3.17 -21.20 12.42
CA ASN A 117 -3.68 -19.89 11.99
C ASN A 117 -4.85 -19.42 12.88
N ALA A 118 -5.71 -20.33 13.32
CA ALA A 118 -6.75 -20.01 14.30
C ALA A 118 -6.15 -19.48 15.62
N ARG A 119 -5.12 -20.17 16.15
CA ARG A 119 -4.41 -19.74 17.36
C ARG A 119 -3.79 -18.35 17.18
N GLY A 120 -3.12 -18.10 16.06
CA GLY A 120 -2.50 -16.79 15.79
C GLY A 120 -3.51 -15.65 15.78
N ALA A 121 -4.66 -15.84 15.12
CA ALA A 121 -5.72 -14.83 15.10
C ALA A 121 -6.31 -14.56 16.50
N LEU A 122 -6.58 -15.62 17.28
CA LEU A 122 -7.10 -15.50 18.65
C LEU A 122 -6.08 -14.87 19.61
N GLN A 123 -4.79 -15.16 19.44
CA GLN A 123 -3.73 -14.56 20.24
C GLN A 123 -3.66 -13.05 20.05
N LEU A 124 -3.69 -12.58 18.79
CA LEU A 124 -3.69 -11.13 18.48
C LEU A 124 -4.93 -10.44 19.07
N LEU A 125 -6.10 -11.08 18.99
CA LEU A 125 -7.32 -10.57 19.62
C LEU A 125 -7.20 -10.48 21.15
N GLY A 126 -6.66 -11.51 21.79
CA GLY A 126 -6.45 -11.49 23.25
C GLY A 126 -5.41 -10.44 23.68
N GLN A 127 -4.38 -10.18 22.87
CA GLN A 127 -3.42 -9.11 23.13
C GLN A 127 -4.09 -7.73 23.04
N ASP A 128 -4.93 -7.52 22.02
CA ASP A 128 -5.70 -6.27 21.85
C ASP A 128 -6.71 -6.04 23.00
N LEU A 129 -7.22 -7.11 23.62
CA LEU A 129 -8.07 -7.07 24.81
C LEU A 129 -7.28 -6.94 26.13
N GLY A 130 -5.94 -6.96 26.08
CA GLY A 130 -5.09 -6.92 27.28
C GLY A 130 -5.10 -8.20 28.11
N MET A 131 -5.49 -9.34 27.54
CA MET A 131 -5.54 -10.64 28.24
C MET A 131 -4.15 -11.21 28.53
N PHE A 132 -3.13 -10.79 27.78
CA PHE A 132 -1.75 -11.22 27.96
C PHE A 132 -0.93 -10.08 28.55
N VAL A 133 -0.43 -10.28 29.77
CA VAL A 133 0.45 -9.31 30.44
C VAL A 133 1.88 -9.83 30.37
N GLU A 134 2.74 -9.11 29.66
CA GLU A 134 4.18 -9.37 29.66
C GLU A 134 4.85 -8.48 30.72
N ARG A 135 5.31 -9.09 31.81
CA ARG A 135 6.07 -8.39 32.85
C ARG A 135 7.56 -8.55 32.55
N LYS A 136 8.27 -7.43 32.44
CA LYS A 136 9.72 -7.40 32.29
C LYS A 136 10.33 -6.58 33.42
N GLU A 137 11.19 -7.21 34.20
CA GLU A 137 12.06 -6.50 35.15
C GLU A 137 13.27 -5.97 34.38
N VAL A 138 13.49 -4.65 34.43
CA VAL A 138 14.66 -4.00 33.84
C VAL A 138 15.37 -3.26 34.96
N GLY A 139 16.58 -3.71 35.27
CA GLY A 139 17.41 -3.11 36.32
C GLY A 139 18.88 -3.17 35.96
N GLN A 140 19.66 -2.31 36.60
CA GLN A 140 21.12 -2.30 36.48
C GLN A 140 21.72 -3.53 37.20
N PRO A 141 22.95 -3.96 36.87
CA PRO A 141 23.64 -4.99 37.64
C PRO A 141 23.61 -4.67 39.15
N GLY A 142 23.09 -5.60 39.95
CA GLY A 142 22.90 -5.42 41.40
C GLY A 142 21.56 -4.77 41.84
N ALA A 143 20.74 -4.26 40.92
CA ALA A 143 19.45 -3.63 41.25
C ALA A 143 18.44 -4.59 41.92
N PHE A 144 18.60 -5.89 41.67
CA PHE A 144 17.78 -6.96 42.24
C PHE A 144 18.56 -7.83 43.24
N ALA A 145 19.77 -7.42 43.64
CA ALA A 145 20.54 -8.15 44.64
C ALA A 145 19.76 -8.19 45.96
N THR A 146 19.61 -9.40 46.48
CA THR A 146 18.93 -9.70 47.74
C THR A 146 19.69 -9.08 48.92
N VAL A 147 19.04 -8.97 50.08
CA VAL A 147 19.64 -8.36 51.28
C VAL A 147 20.91 -9.12 51.73
N GLU A 148 20.99 -10.41 51.43
CA GLU A 148 22.16 -11.25 51.73
C GLU A 148 23.34 -10.96 50.79
N GLU A 149 23.09 -10.85 49.48
CA GLU A 149 24.12 -10.55 48.49
C GLU A 149 24.70 -9.13 48.64
N ARG A 150 23.95 -8.19 49.22
CA ARG A 150 24.45 -6.84 49.55
C ARG A 150 25.38 -6.82 50.76
N ARG A 151 25.26 -7.77 51.67
CA ARG A 151 26.10 -7.87 52.88
C ARG A 151 27.46 -8.50 52.62
N GLU A 152 27.59 -9.29 51.55
CA GLU A 152 28.85 -9.94 51.17
C GLU A 152 29.74 -9.05 50.28
N ALA A 153 29.24 -7.89 49.83
CA ALA A 153 29.93 -6.96 48.95
C ALA A 153 30.49 -5.70 49.66
N GLU A 154 30.31 -5.57 50.98
CA GLU A 154 30.92 -4.55 51.86
C GLU A 154 32.16 -5.12 52.58
#